data_AF-A0A931CT92-F1
#
_entry.id   AF-A0A931CT92-F1
#
_cell.length_a   1.000
_cell.length_b   1.000
_cell.length_c   1.000
_cell.angle_alpha   90.00
_cell.angle_beta   90.00
_cell.angle_gamma   90.00
#
_symmetry.space_group_name_H-M   'P 1'
#
loop_
_entity.id
_entity.type
_entity.pdbx_description
1 polymer ?
#
loop_
_entity_poly.entity_id
_entity_poly.type
_entity_poly.pdbx_seq_one_letter_code
_entity_poly.pdbx_strand_id
1 'polypeptide(L)'
;NMIIGVDAEQLGPDMMWKYKDPQTGELKALKIDERYIKNVEERLGLKTEEQRASFRNSVRKIYGQKLSVDPNYDFMDNLELVKAITDVRLKSDIAGAGSLVGALANRTNEENQKLYDRMITTMNDKLGYCRTCAQKTIEYFCSQEDDN
;
A
#
# COMPACT_ATOMS: atom_id res chain seq x y z
N ASN A 1 3.19 6.63 -7.13
CA ASN A 1 2.22 6.65 -8.25
C ASN A 1 1.53 5.31 -8.35
N MET A 2 0.21 5.32 -8.49
CA MET A 2 -0.59 4.12 -8.73
C MET A 2 -0.68 3.86 -10.23
N ILE A 3 -0.64 2.59 -10.65
CA ILE A 3 -0.78 2.17 -12.05
C ILE A 3 -1.93 1.17 -12.11
N ILE A 4 -2.87 1.40 -13.03
CA ILE A 4 -4.02 0.52 -13.21
C ILE A 4 -3.83 -0.29 -14.49
N GLY A 5 -3.68 -1.60 -14.32
CA GLY A 5 -3.60 -2.54 -15.42
C GLY A 5 -4.97 -2.86 -15.98
N VAL A 6 -5.24 -2.38 -17.18
CA VAL A 6 -6.36 -2.83 -18.02
C VAL A 6 -5.88 -4.06 -18.78
N ASP A 7 -6.74 -5.08 -18.93
CA ASP A 7 -6.46 -6.33 -19.67
C ASP A 7 -5.41 -7.28 -19.06
N ALA A 8 -5.18 -7.21 -17.74
CA ALA A 8 -4.31 -8.15 -17.02
C ALA A 8 -5.03 -9.46 -16.58
N GLU A 9 -6.16 -9.82 -17.20
CA GLU A 9 -7.04 -10.90 -16.74
C GLU A 9 -6.46 -12.31 -16.94
N GLN A 10 -5.41 -12.44 -17.76
CA GLN A 10 -4.74 -13.70 -18.03
C GLN A 10 -3.22 -13.52 -17.95
N LEU A 11 -2.72 -13.35 -16.72
CA LEU A 11 -1.29 -13.49 -16.49
C LEU A 11 -0.87 -14.94 -16.71
N GLY A 12 0.34 -15.13 -17.26
CA GLY A 12 0.93 -16.46 -17.36
C GLY A 12 1.27 -17.03 -15.98
N PRO A 13 1.72 -18.30 -15.91
CA PRO A 13 2.07 -18.97 -14.64
C PRO A 13 3.16 -18.26 -13.82
N ASP A 14 3.95 -17.39 -14.46
CA ASP A 14 5.00 -16.58 -13.82
C ASP A 14 4.47 -15.33 -13.12
N MET A 15 3.20 -14.99 -13.33
CA MET A 15 2.52 -13.79 -12.80
C MET A 15 3.20 -12.49 -13.21
N MET A 16 3.90 -12.48 -14.33
CA MET A 16 4.63 -11.30 -14.82
C MET A 16 3.70 -10.43 -15.66
N TRP A 17 3.49 -9.18 -15.23
CA TRP A 17 2.77 -8.18 -15.98
C TRP A 17 3.73 -7.16 -16.57
N LYS A 18 3.65 -6.95 -17.89
CA LYS A 18 4.44 -5.92 -18.59
C LYS A 18 3.60 -4.68 -18.76
N TYR A 19 4.13 -3.54 -18.34
CA TYR A 19 3.48 -2.25 -18.48
C TYR A 19 4.47 -1.21 -19.00
N LYS A 20 3.96 -0.16 -19.63
CA LYS A 20 4.75 1.00 -20.02
C LYS A 20 4.80 1.96 -18.84
N ASP A 21 5.97 2.23 -18.31
CA ASP A 21 6.15 3.16 -17.21
C ASP A 21 5.66 4.56 -17.64
N PRO A 22 4.66 5.15 -16.96
CA PRO A 22 4.12 6.45 -17.36
C PRO A 22 5.12 7.59 -17.14
N GLN A 23 6.14 7.43 -16.29
CA GLN A 23 7.16 8.44 -16.02
C GLN A 23 8.31 8.38 -17.04
N THR A 24 8.78 7.18 -17.37
CA THR A 24 9.96 7.01 -18.24
C THR A 24 9.60 6.62 -19.68
N GLY A 25 8.40 6.11 -19.91
CA GLY A 25 7.97 5.54 -21.19
C GLY A 25 8.56 4.16 -21.51
N GLU A 26 9.39 3.60 -20.63
CA GLU A 26 10.03 2.30 -20.84
C GLU A 26 9.09 1.14 -20.51
N LEU A 27 9.28 0.01 -21.19
CA LEU A 27 8.58 -1.23 -20.84
C LEU A 27 9.23 -1.84 -19.59
N LYS A 28 8.48 -1.92 -18.50
CA LYS A 28 8.87 -2.58 -17.27
C LYS A 28 8.03 -3.83 -17.05
N ALA A 29 8.61 -4.80 -16.34
CA ALA A 29 7.91 -6.02 -15.95
C ALA A 29 7.78 -6.05 -14.42
N LEU A 30 6.58 -6.32 -13.92
CA LEU A 30 6.26 -6.42 -12.51
C LEU A 30 5.71 -7.82 -12.23
N LYS A 31 6.26 -8.49 -11.23
CA LYS A 31 5.67 -9.72 -10.72
C LYS A 31 4.48 -9.39 -9.82
N ILE A 32 3.30 -9.89 -10.16
CA ILE A 32 2.10 -9.73 -9.34
C ILE A 32 2.17 -10.69 -8.15
N ASP A 33 2.07 -10.12 -6.95
CA ASP A 33 1.98 -10.87 -5.70
C ASP A 33 0.51 -10.95 -5.27
N GLU A 34 -0.16 -12.06 -5.59
CA GLU A 34 -1.56 -12.28 -5.21
C GLU A 34 -1.75 -12.35 -3.69
N ARG A 35 -0.74 -12.80 -2.94
CA ARG A 35 -0.82 -12.85 -1.48
C ARG A 35 -0.86 -11.44 -0.92
N TYR A 36 -0.03 -10.55 -1.44
CA TYR A 36 -0.07 -9.13 -1.08
C TYR A 36 -1.45 -8.52 -1.39
N ILE A 37 -2.00 -8.78 -2.59
CA ILE A 37 -3.34 -8.28 -2.97
C ILE A 37 -4.41 -8.80 -2.02
N LYS A 38 -4.42 -10.10 -1.71
CA LYS A 38 -5.40 -10.71 -0.78
C LYS A 38 -5.32 -10.10 0.61
N ASN A 39 -4.11 -9.84 1.13
CA ASN A 39 -3.93 -9.19 2.42
C ASN A 39 -4.53 -7.77 2.44
N VAL A 40 -4.39 -7.01 1.34
CA VAL A 40 -4.99 -5.67 1.20
C VAL A 40 -6.51 -5.77 1.18
N GLU A 41 -7.06 -6.71 0.41
CA GLU A 41 -8.51 -6.93 0.33
C GLU A 41 -9.10 -7.38 1.67
N GLU A 42 -8.40 -8.22 2.42
CA GLU A 42 -8.78 -8.61 3.78
C GLU A 42 -8.79 -7.41 4.72
N ARG A 43 -7.84 -6.49 4.60
CA ARG A 43 -7.80 -5.25 5.39
C ARG A 43 -8.95 -4.31 5.06
N LEU A 44 -9.47 -4.36 3.84
CA LEU A 44 -10.70 -3.69 3.40
C LEU A 44 -11.99 -4.42 3.84
N GLY A 45 -11.86 -5.57 4.53
CA GLY A 45 -13.00 -6.37 4.97
C GLY A 45 -13.63 -7.24 3.89
N LEU A 46 -12.97 -7.42 2.75
CA LEU A 46 -13.45 -8.23 1.62
C LEU A 46 -13.12 -9.72 1.89
N LYS A 47 -14.08 -10.44 2.47
CA LYS A 47 -13.90 -11.82 2.95
C LYS A 47 -14.19 -12.87 1.89
N THR A 48 -15.05 -12.56 0.91
CA THR A 48 -15.44 -13.51 -0.14
C THR A 48 -14.86 -13.11 -1.49
N GLU A 49 -14.67 -14.10 -2.37
CA GLU A 49 -14.22 -13.85 -3.74
C GLU A 49 -15.19 -12.95 -4.52
N GLU A 50 -16.50 -13.05 -4.24
CA GLU A 50 -17.50 -12.15 -4.83
C GLU A 50 -17.31 -10.70 -4.39
N GLN A 51 -17.07 -10.45 -3.10
CA GLN A 51 -16.77 -9.12 -2.58
C GLN A 51 -15.49 -8.55 -3.21
N ARG A 52 -14.45 -9.37 -3.31
CA ARG A 52 -13.17 -8.99 -3.95
C ARG A 52 -13.37 -8.64 -5.43
N ALA A 53 -14.07 -9.49 -6.17
CA ALA A 53 -14.36 -9.25 -7.58
C ALA A 53 -15.22 -7.98 -7.80
N SER A 54 -16.25 -7.80 -6.98
CA SER A 54 -17.11 -6.61 -7.01
C SER A 54 -16.33 -5.32 -6.73
N PHE A 55 -15.45 -5.34 -5.73
CA PHE A 55 -14.56 -4.22 -5.40
C PHE A 55 -13.56 -3.91 -6.54
N ARG A 56 -12.91 -4.93 -7.11
CA ARG A 56 -12.01 -4.73 -8.28
C ARG A 56 -12.75 -4.11 -9.46
N ASN A 57 -14.00 -4.53 -9.71
CA ASN A 57 -14.83 -3.96 -10.77
C ASN A 57 -15.24 -2.51 -10.49
N SER A 58 -15.55 -2.16 -9.23
CA SER A 58 -15.86 -0.77 -8.87
C SER A 58 -14.65 0.14 -9.05
N VAL A 59 -13.45 -0.31 -8.64
CA VAL A 59 -12.17 0.39 -8.86
C VAL A 59 -11.95 0.67 -10.35
N ARG A 60 -12.08 -0.34 -11.21
CA ARG A 60 -11.95 -0.17 -12.68
C ARG A 60 -12.96 0.83 -13.24
N LYS A 61 -14.22 0.75 -12.79
CA LYS A 61 -15.29 1.65 -13.26
C LYS A 61 -15.05 3.09 -12.85
N ILE A 62 -14.69 3.34 -11.58
CA ILE A 62 -14.37 4.68 -11.08
C ILE A 62 -13.20 5.26 -11.86
N TYR A 63 -12.12 4.48 -12.02
CA TYR A 63 -10.97 4.93 -12.78
C TYR A 63 -11.32 5.27 -14.23
N GLY A 64 -12.02 4.40 -14.94
CA GLY A 64 -12.43 4.66 -16.34
C GLY A 64 -13.35 5.88 -16.48
N GLN A 65 -14.25 6.11 -15.52
CA GLN A 65 -15.10 7.30 -15.48
C GLN A 65 -14.34 8.58 -15.18
N LYS A 66 -13.34 8.52 -14.30
CA LYS A 66 -12.55 9.70 -13.91
C LYS A 66 -11.53 10.06 -14.98
N LEU A 67 -10.90 9.07 -15.62
CA LEU A 67 -9.93 9.28 -16.69
C LEU A 67 -10.54 9.98 -17.92
N SER A 68 -11.84 9.75 -18.20
CA SER A 68 -12.53 10.43 -19.30
C SER A 68 -12.80 11.91 -19.03
N VAL A 69 -12.78 12.32 -17.75
CA VAL A 69 -12.99 13.71 -17.30
C VAL A 69 -11.64 14.39 -17.06
N ASP A 70 -10.69 13.69 -16.47
CA ASP A 70 -9.35 14.17 -16.15
C ASP A 70 -8.30 13.10 -16.56
N PRO A 71 -7.57 13.32 -17.67
CA PRO A 71 -6.49 12.44 -18.10
C PRO A 71 -5.34 12.30 -17.09
N ASN A 72 -5.22 13.22 -16.13
CA ASN A 72 -4.20 13.21 -15.08
C ASN A 72 -4.74 12.73 -13.72
N TYR A 73 -5.92 12.11 -13.69
CA TYR A 73 -6.54 11.64 -12.46
C TYR A 73 -5.64 10.66 -11.69
N ASP A 74 -5.34 11.01 -10.44
CA ASP A 74 -4.57 10.18 -9.52
C ASP A 74 -5.51 9.40 -8.58
N PHE A 75 -5.47 8.07 -8.67
CA PHE A 75 -6.31 7.15 -7.87
C PHE A 75 -5.97 7.15 -6.37
N MET A 76 -5.00 7.96 -5.94
CA MET A 76 -4.63 8.14 -4.53
C MET A 76 -5.69 8.89 -3.71
N ASP A 77 -6.78 9.38 -4.32
CA ASP A 77 -7.93 9.98 -3.64
C ASP A 77 -8.81 8.95 -2.89
N ASN A 78 -8.67 7.66 -3.18
CA ASN A 78 -9.33 6.59 -2.41
C ASN A 78 -8.58 6.32 -1.09
N LEU A 79 -8.88 7.13 -0.07
CA LEU A 79 -8.23 7.08 1.24
C LEU A 79 -8.29 5.71 1.92
N GLU A 80 -9.39 4.97 1.75
CA GLU A 80 -9.56 3.63 2.34
C GLU A 80 -8.61 2.61 1.70
N LEU A 81 -8.53 2.60 0.37
CA LEU A 81 -7.61 1.74 -0.36
C LEU A 81 -6.15 2.11 -0.06
N VAL A 82 -5.82 3.40 -0.07
CA VAL A 82 -4.47 3.89 0.27
C VAL A 82 -4.09 3.47 1.69
N LYS A 83 -5.01 3.58 2.65
CA LYS A 83 -4.81 3.11 4.02
C LYS A 83 -4.54 1.60 4.02
N ALA A 84 -5.42 0.78 3.46
CA ALA A 84 -5.25 -0.68 3.45
C ALA A 84 -3.93 -1.14 2.80
N ILE A 85 -3.54 -0.55 1.67
CA ILE A 85 -2.25 -0.82 1.01
C ILE A 85 -1.08 -0.45 1.93
N THR A 86 -1.16 0.73 2.55
CA THR A 86 -0.13 1.23 3.47
C THR A 86 0.00 0.31 4.68
N ASP A 87 -1.11 -0.11 5.29
CA ASP A 87 -1.13 -1.03 6.44
C ASP A 87 -0.44 -2.36 6.13
N VAL A 88 -0.78 -2.97 4.99
CA VAL A 88 -0.20 -4.26 4.59
C VAL A 88 1.27 -4.10 4.25
N ARG A 89 1.63 -2.99 3.57
CA ARG A 89 3.03 -2.71 3.23
C ARG A 89 3.86 -2.51 4.48
N LEU A 90 3.38 -1.67 5.40
CA LEU A 90 4.00 -1.43 6.69
C LEU A 90 4.12 -2.75 7.45
N LYS A 91 3.04 -3.50 7.67
CA LYS A 91 3.10 -4.81 8.36
C LYS A 91 4.11 -5.76 7.73
N SER A 92 4.18 -5.84 6.40
CA SER A 92 5.17 -6.69 5.71
C SER A 92 6.61 -6.21 5.91
N ASP A 93 6.85 -4.91 5.80
CA ASP A 93 8.18 -4.30 5.97
C ASP A 93 8.61 -4.31 7.46
N ILE A 94 7.66 -4.41 8.39
CA ILE A 94 7.82 -4.35 9.85
C ILE A 94 7.72 -5.71 10.53
N ALA A 95 7.21 -6.77 9.89
CA ALA A 95 7.04 -8.10 10.51
C ALA A 95 8.32 -8.72 11.10
N GLY A 96 9.50 -8.14 10.82
CA GLY A 96 10.77 -8.44 11.50
C GLY A 96 11.01 -7.65 12.80
N ALA A 97 10.03 -6.91 13.29
CA ALA A 97 10.15 -6.01 14.42
C ALA A 97 8.85 -6.01 15.24
N GLY A 98 8.83 -6.83 16.28
CA GLY A 98 7.68 -7.04 17.14
C GLY A 98 7.10 -5.71 17.65
N SER A 99 5.79 -5.55 17.47
CA SER A 99 4.95 -4.43 17.92
C SER A 99 5.63 -3.05 17.89
N LEU A 100 5.47 -2.34 16.78
CA LEU A 100 5.83 -0.92 16.69
C LEU A 100 5.25 -0.06 17.81
N VAL A 101 4.07 -0.44 18.30
CA VAL A 101 3.40 0.22 19.41
C VAL A 101 4.20 0.05 20.70
N GLY A 102 4.64 -1.16 21.01
CA GLY A 102 5.55 -1.42 22.14
C GLY A 102 6.90 -0.72 21.99
N ALA A 103 7.38 -0.60 20.75
CA ALA A 103 8.60 0.13 20.46
C ALA A 103 8.47 1.65 20.66
N LEU A 104 7.37 2.23 20.21
CA LEU A 104 7.12 3.66 20.30
C LEU A 104 6.69 4.12 21.69
N ALA A 105 6.05 3.23 22.47
CA ALA A 105 5.65 3.48 23.86
C ALA A 105 6.85 3.55 24.82
N ASN A 106 7.98 2.89 24.49
CA ASN A 106 9.19 2.93 25.30
C ASN A 106 10.42 3.27 24.45
N ARG A 107 10.52 4.53 24.03
CA ARG A 107 11.66 5.08 23.26
C ARG A 107 12.99 5.09 24.02
N THR A 108 13.00 4.78 25.33
CA THR A 108 14.24 4.63 26.12
C THR A 108 14.91 3.27 25.93
N ASN A 109 14.26 2.31 25.26
CA ASN A 109 14.88 1.05 24.86
C ASN A 109 15.61 1.23 23.52
N GLU A 110 16.90 0.86 23.49
CA GLU A 110 17.76 1.00 22.31
C GLU A 110 17.26 0.20 21.09
N GLU A 111 16.66 -0.98 21.30
CA GLU A 111 16.07 -1.79 20.23
C GLU A 111 14.85 -1.11 19.61
N ASN A 112 14.06 -0.46 20.46
CA ASN A 112 12.88 0.28 20.07
C ASN A 112 13.23 1.53 19.27
N GLN A 113 14.29 2.23 19.67
CA GLN A 113 14.83 3.38 18.93
C GLN A 113 15.38 2.94 17.56
N LYS A 114 16.14 1.83 17.50
CA LYS A 114 16.63 1.24 16.24
C LYS A 114 15.49 0.85 15.31
N LEU A 115 14.37 0.37 15.86
CA LEU A 115 13.18 0.05 15.07
C LEU A 115 12.53 1.32 14.50
N TYR A 116 12.31 2.33 15.34
CA TYR A 116 11.79 3.62 14.90
C TYR A 116 12.65 4.25 13.79
N ASP A 117 13.97 4.24 13.96
CA ASP A 117 14.90 4.81 12.98
C ASP A 117 14.88 4.04 11.65
N ARG A 118 14.77 2.71 11.68
CA ARG A 118 14.60 1.88 10.46
C ARG A 118 13.30 2.19 9.73
N MET A 119 12.22 2.44 10.47
CA MET A 119 10.95 2.83 9.88
C MET A 119 11.03 4.19 9.21
N ILE A 120 11.54 5.20 9.92
CA ILE A 120 11.72 6.54 9.36
C ILE A 120 12.59 6.49 8.12
N THR A 121 13.68 5.71 8.14
CA THR A 121 14.56 5.51 6.98
C THR A 121 13.81 4.85 5.82
N THR A 122 13.01 3.82 6.07
CA THR A 122 12.21 3.15 5.03
C THR A 122 11.17 4.10 4.43
N MET A 123 10.45 4.84 5.26
CA MET A 123 9.44 5.79 4.80
C MET A 123 10.06 6.95 4.03
N ASN A 124 11.22 7.45 4.47
CA ASN A 124 11.93 8.53 3.80
C ASN A 124 12.55 8.09 2.48
N ASP A 125 13.32 7.00 2.50
CA ASP A 125 14.22 6.67 1.40
C ASP A 125 13.55 5.75 0.36
N LYS A 126 12.62 4.88 0.79
CA LYS A 126 11.92 3.95 -0.12
C LYS A 126 10.53 4.42 -0.50
N LEU A 127 9.82 5.11 0.41
CA LEU A 127 8.44 5.54 0.18
C LEU A 127 8.33 7.05 -0.13
N GLY A 128 9.43 7.80 -0.04
CA GLY A 128 9.48 9.22 -0.40
C GLY A 128 8.76 10.16 0.56
N TYR A 129 8.50 9.73 1.79
CA TYR A 129 7.89 10.58 2.82
C TYR A 129 8.91 11.58 3.34
N CYS A 130 8.48 12.81 3.58
CA CYS A 130 9.30 13.71 4.39
C CYS A 130 9.42 13.16 5.82
N ARG A 131 10.52 13.45 6.54
CA ARG A 131 10.75 12.94 7.91
C ARG A 131 9.57 13.20 8.86
N THR A 132 9.01 14.41 8.84
CA THR A 132 7.84 14.78 9.65
C THR A 132 6.56 14.09 9.19
N CYS A 133 6.42 13.84 7.89
CA CYS A 133 5.30 13.11 7.30
C CYS A 133 5.31 11.66 7.79
N ALA A 134 6.47 11.00 7.68
CA ALA A 134 6.69 9.64 8.18
C ALA A 134 6.38 9.53 9.66
N GLN A 135 6.89 10.46 10.48
CA GLN A 135 6.61 10.48 11.91
C GLN A 135 5.12 10.60 12.24
N LYS A 136 4.41 11.57 11.63
CA LYS A 136 2.97 11.76 11.88
C LYS A 136 2.15 10.57 11.41
N THR A 137 2.52 9.95 10.28
CA THR A 137 1.85 8.74 9.78
C THR A 137 2.04 7.59 10.76
N ILE A 138 3.25 7.39 11.29
CA ILE A 138 3.53 6.37 12.32
C ILE A 138 2.73 6.64 13.59
N GLU A 139 2.71 7.89 14.07
CA GLU A 139 1.96 8.27 15.27
C GLU A 139 0.45 8.06 15.10
N TYR A 140 -0.10 8.44 13.94
CA TYR A 140 -1.51 8.18 13.58
C TYR A 140 -1.84 6.69 13.55
N PHE A 141 -0.93 5.86 13.04
CA PHE A 141 -1.07 4.40 13.06
C PHE A 141 -1.13 3.84 14.47
N CYS A 142 -0.30 4.37 15.38
CA CYS A 142 -0.25 3.91 16.75
C CYS A 142 -1.45 4.38 17.59
N SER A 143 -2.07 5.52 17.27
CA SER A 143 -3.21 6.03 18.04
C SER A 143 -4.56 5.39 17.70
N GLN A 144 -4.67 4.63 16.60
CA GLN A 144 -5.96 4.07 16.14
C GLN A 144 -6.21 2.60 16.50
N GLU A 145 -5.23 1.87 17.03
CA GLU A 145 -5.48 0.52 17.57
C GLU A 145 -6.00 0.54 19.03
N ASP A 146 -6.02 1.70 19.69
CA ASP A 146 -6.56 1.89 21.05
C ASP A 146 -8.10 2.02 21.09
N ASP A 147 -8.77 2.13 19.93
CA ASP A 147 -10.24 2.27 19.82
C ASP A 147 -10.96 0.93 19.53
N ASN A 148 -10.36 -0.22 19.87
CA ASN A 148 -10.95 -1.56 19.68
C ASN A 148 -11.45 -2.19 21.00
#